data_AF-A0A9Q0NJV7-F1
#
_entry.id   AF-A0A9Q0NJV7-F1
#
_cell.length_a   1.000
_cell.length_b   1.000
_cell.length_c   1.000
_cell.angle_alpha   90.00
_cell.angle_beta   90.00
_cell.angle_gamma   90.00
#
_symmetry.space_group_name_H-M   'P 1'
#
loop_
_entity.id
_entity.type
_entity.pdbx_description
1 polymer ?
#
loop_
_entity_poly.entity_id
_entity_poly.type
_entity_poly.pdbx_seq_one_letter_code
_entity_poly.pdbx_strand_id
1 'polypeptide(L)'
;MERRKKRKALDKERQHAALDNKEVKTKKMDVDSKDLASVDVSVREGAVERLVTELQEVQKAYEVTENKEVVEGGLKLEAEKDDGLNDCAPSVRYAVRRLVRGASSSRECARQGFALGLTVLVDTIPSIKVGSVLKLIVDLLEVSSSMKGQDIRDCLLGRLFAYGALALSGRLAEDNLFIKEFTDVLISLAAKKRYLQEPAVAIILELVGKLPTEAVLNHILEAPRLREWFEGGIDAGNPDALLLALRIQEKISIDSEIFGNFLPCPFSPSRLFMPGHLSSIINCLKESTFCQPRVHGVWPCSGEYSFT
;
A
#
# COMPACT_ATOMS: atom_id res chain seq x y z
N MET A 1 -15.93 14.77 -68.24
CA MET A 1 -16.96 14.17 -67.36
C MET A 1 -16.39 13.14 -66.37
N GLU A 2 -15.40 12.33 -66.74
CA GLU A 2 -14.81 11.30 -65.85
C GLU A 2 -14.12 11.82 -64.59
N ARG A 3 -13.40 12.94 -64.65
CA ARG A 3 -12.68 13.50 -63.49
C ARG A 3 -13.61 13.91 -62.34
N ARG A 4 -14.85 14.32 -62.63
CA ARG A 4 -15.87 14.64 -61.61
C ARG A 4 -16.46 13.39 -60.97
N LYS A 5 -16.59 12.28 -61.71
CA LYS A 5 -17.03 10.99 -61.15
C LYS A 5 -15.99 10.39 -60.22
N LYS A 6 -14.69 10.45 -60.57
CA LYS A 6 -13.60 9.97 -59.71
C LYS A 6 -13.48 10.73 -58.39
N ARG A 7 -13.65 12.07 -58.40
CA ARG A 7 -13.66 12.87 -57.17
C ARG A 7 -14.83 12.53 -56.25
N LYS A 8 -16.03 12.35 -56.81
CA LYS A 8 -17.21 11.96 -56.02
C LYS A 8 -17.10 10.55 -55.42
N ALA A 9 -16.43 9.62 -56.10
CA ALA A 9 -16.17 8.29 -55.56
C ALA A 9 -15.18 8.34 -54.38
N LEU A 10 -14.11 9.13 -54.52
CA LEU A 10 -13.08 9.30 -53.49
C LEU A 10 -13.62 9.99 -52.23
N ASP A 11 -14.51 10.97 -52.37
CA ASP A 11 -15.18 11.61 -51.23
C ASP A 11 -16.18 10.67 -50.54
N LYS A 12 -16.83 9.77 -51.30
CA LYS A 12 -17.75 8.77 -50.74
C LYS A 12 -16.99 7.68 -49.97
N GLU A 13 -15.82 7.28 -50.46
CA GLU A 13 -14.90 6.35 -49.78
C GLU A 13 -14.33 6.96 -48.50
N ARG A 14 -13.95 8.25 -48.53
CA ARG A 14 -13.53 8.99 -47.33
C ARG A 14 -14.64 9.13 -46.29
N GLN A 15 -15.88 9.35 -46.73
CA GLN A 15 -17.03 9.39 -45.82
C GLN A 15 -17.37 8.01 -45.25
N HIS A 16 -17.21 6.93 -46.02
CA HIS A 16 -17.41 5.56 -45.50
C HIS A 16 -16.31 5.15 -44.51
N ALA A 17 -15.05 5.47 -44.80
CA ALA A 17 -13.93 5.24 -43.88
C ALA A 17 -14.04 6.07 -42.58
N ALA A 18 -14.62 7.27 -42.66
CA ALA A 18 -14.92 8.10 -41.48
C ALA A 18 -16.12 7.59 -40.66
N LEU A 19 -16.99 6.75 -41.23
CA LEU A 19 -18.13 6.14 -40.54
C LEU A 19 -17.78 4.78 -39.90
N ASP A 20 -16.80 4.06 -40.46
CA ASP A 20 -16.26 2.82 -39.86
C ASP A 20 -15.22 3.10 -38.76
N ASN A 21 -14.56 4.27 -38.78
CA ASN A 21 -13.94 4.85 -37.59
C ASN A 21 -15.00 5.52 -36.71
N LYS A 22 -15.92 4.73 -36.16
CA LYS A 22 -16.52 5.11 -34.88
C LYS A 22 -15.38 5.19 -33.89
N GLU A 23 -14.85 6.40 -33.70
CA GLU A 23 -14.08 6.79 -32.54
C GLU A 23 -14.72 6.09 -31.34
N VAL A 24 -14.00 5.11 -30.78
CA VAL A 24 -14.20 4.73 -29.40
C VAL A 24 -13.90 6.02 -28.64
N LYS A 25 -14.95 6.80 -28.37
CA LYS A 25 -14.89 7.96 -27.48
C LYS A 25 -14.54 7.40 -26.11
N THR A 26 -13.25 7.26 -25.86
CA THR A 26 -12.71 6.92 -24.55
C THR A 26 -13.03 8.09 -23.64
N LYS A 27 -14.10 7.94 -22.86
CA LYS A 27 -14.34 8.79 -21.70
C LYS A 27 -13.08 8.75 -20.87
N LYS A 28 -12.52 9.93 -20.58
CA LYS A 28 -11.50 10.09 -19.55
C LYS A 28 -12.08 9.48 -18.27
N MET A 29 -11.51 8.37 -17.79
CA MET A 29 -11.94 7.77 -16.54
C MET A 29 -11.62 8.73 -15.41
N ASP A 30 -12.65 9.24 -14.74
CA ASP A 30 -12.53 10.15 -13.61
C ASP A 30 -12.16 9.37 -12.34
N VAL A 31 -10.91 8.90 -12.29
CA VAL A 31 -10.28 8.38 -11.06
C VAL A 31 -10.18 9.48 -9.98
N ASP A 32 -10.45 10.72 -10.35
CA ASP A 32 -10.45 11.91 -9.50
C ASP A 32 -11.82 12.25 -8.90
N SER A 33 -12.75 11.28 -8.87
CA SER A 33 -14.09 11.52 -8.36
C SER A 33 -14.03 12.07 -6.92
N LYS A 34 -14.73 13.19 -6.71
CA LYS A 34 -14.99 13.79 -5.38
C LYS A 34 -15.48 12.75 -4.37
N ASP A 35 -16.14 11.70 -4.85
CA ASP A 35 -16.72 10.65 -4.04
C ASP A 35 -15.66 9.78 -3.35
N LEU A 36 -14.46 9.61 -3.93
CA LEU A 36 -13.35 8.92 -3.23
C LEU A 36 -12.89 9.70 -1.99
N ALA A 37 -13.02 11.02 -2.01
CA ALA A 37 -12.70 11.88 -0.86
C ALA A 37 -13.94 12.19 0.00
N SER A 38 -15.05 11.49 -0.17
CA SER A 38 -16.25 11.70 0.64
C SER A 38 -15.97 11.36 2.10
N VAL A 39 -16.57 12.12 3.03
CA VAL A 39 -16.54 11.77 4.47
C VAL A 39 -17.41 10.54 4.75
N ASP A 40 -18.49 10.38 3.99
CA ASP A 40 -19.40 9.23 4.06
C ASP A 40 -18.71 7.96 3.53
N VAL A 41 -18.61 6.96 4.41
CA VAL A 41 -17.96 5.67 4.13
C VAL A 41 -18.67 4.95 2.98
N SER A 42 -20.00 4.91 2.97
CA SER A 42 -20.77 4.19 1.95
C SER A 42 -20.61 4.84 0.57
N VAL A 43 -20.57 6.17 0.52
CA VAL A 43 -20.29 6.89 -0.73
C VAL A 43 -18.89 6.56 -1.26
N ARG A 44 -17.87 6.52 -0.38
CA ARG A 44 -16.51 6.14 -0.77
C ARG A 44 -16.44 4.71 -1.28
N GLU A 45 -17.00 3.76 -0.55
CA GLU A 45 -17.00 2.34 -0.91
C GLU A 45 -17.69 2.11 -2.25
N GLY A 46 -18.87 2.69 -2.46
CA GLY A 46 -19.58 2.58 -3.73
C GLY A 46 -18.82 3.25 -4.89
N ALA A 47 -18.06 4.32 -4.64
CA ALA A 47 -17.21 4.93 -5.66
C ALA A 47 -16.01 4.04 -6.04
N VAL A 48 -15.39 3.39 -5.05
CA VAL A 48 -14.31 2.42 -5.29
C VAL A 48 -14.83 1.21 -6.07
N GLU A 49 -15.97 0.64 -5.67
CA GLU A 49 -16.57 -0.52 -6.33
C GLU A 49 -16.87 -0.24 -7.81
N ARG A 50 -17.49 0.90 -8.12
CA ARG A 50 -17.76 1.32 -9.51
C ARG A 50 -16.46 1.47 -10.32
N LEU A 51 -15.47 2.15 -9.75
CA LEU A 51 -14.18 2.38 -10.41
C LEU A 51 -13.48 1.06 -10.73
N VAL A 52 -13.39 0.14 -9.76
CA VAL A 52 -12.68 -1.12 -9.94
C VAL A 52 -13.42 -2.04 -10.90
N THR A 53 -14.76 -2.08 -10.84
CA THR A 53 -15.56 -2.87 -11.78
C THR A 53 -15.31 -2.44 -13.23
N GLU A 54 -15.36 -1.13 -13.50
CA GLU A 54 -15.07 -0.59 -14.83
C GLU A 54 -13.63 -0.90 -15.28
N LEU A 55 -12.64 -0.72 -14.39
CA LEU A 55 -11.24 -1.04 -14.70
C LEU A 55 -11.01 -2.54 -14.96
N GLN A 56 -11.72 -3.41 -14.24
CA GLN A 56 -11.63 -4.85 -14.44
C GLN A 56 -12.19 -5.25 -15.81
N GLU A 57 -13.31 -4.66 -16.24
CA GLU A 57 -13.87 -4.87 -17.58
C GLU A 57 -12.90 -4.38 -18.66
N VAL A 58 -12.33 -3.19 -18.48
CA VAL A 58 -11.32 -2.63 -19.39
C VAL A 58 -10.09 -3.53 -19.48
N GLN A 59 -9.60 -4.05 -18.36
CA GLN A 59 -8.45 -4.96 -18.34
C GLN A 59 -8.76 -6.27 -19.06
N LYS A 60 -9.92 -6.89 -18.78
CA LYS A 60 -10.35 -8.14 -19.45
C LYS A 60 -10.43 -7.96 -20.97
N ALA A 61 -10.99 -6.84 -21.44
CA ALA A 61 -11.05 -6.52 -22.87
C ALA A 61 -9.64 -6.33 -23.48
N TYR A 62 -8.72 -5.70 -22.74
CA TYR A 62 -7.35 -5.50 -23.18
C TYR A 62 -6.56 -6.81 -23.29
N GLU A 63 -6.79 -7.77 -22.39
CA GLU A 63 -6.12 -9.07 -22.40
C GLU A 63 -6.51 -9.93 -23.61
N VAL A 64 -7.76 -9.81 -24.08
CA VAL A 64 -8.29 -10.53 -25.26
C VAL A 64 -7.88 -9.86 -26.58
N THR A 65 -7.44 -8.61 -26.56
CA THR A 65 -7.10 -7.87 -27.78
C THR A 65 -5.74 -8.29 -28.34
N GLU A 66 -5.70 -8.76 -29.60
CA GLU A 66 -4.47 -9.23 -30.26
C GLU A 66 -3.50 -8.09 -30.64
N ASN A 67 -3.99 -6.88 -30.92
CA ASN A 67 -3.18 -5.73 -31.38
C ASN A 67 -3.01 -4.66 -30.29
N LYS A 68 -2.24 -4.99 -29.25
CA LYS A 68 -2.01 -4.11 -28.07
C LYS A 68 -1.27 -2.80 -28.42
N GLU A 69 -0.42 -2.79 -29.44
CA GLU A 69 0.37 -1.62 -29.87
C GLU A 69 -0.50 -0.46 -30.39
N VAL A 70 -1.65 -0.75 -31.01
CA VAL A 70 -2.55 0.28 -31.57
C VAL A 70 -3.32 1.00 -30.45
N VAL A 71 -3.63 0.28 -29.36
CA VAL A 71 -4.34 0.82 -28.19
C VAL A 71 -3.42 1.76 -27.38
N GLU A 72 -2.14 1.44 -27.31
CA GLU A 72 -1.12 2.20 -26.59
C GLU A 72 -0.85 3.57 -27.27
N GLY A 73 -0.81 3.60 -28.61
CA GLY A 73 -0.60 4.83 -29.39
C GLY A 73 -1.72 5.87 -29.30
N GLY A 74 -2.95 5.46 -28.98
CA GLY A 74 -4.14 6.35 -28.89
C GLY A 74 -4.39 6.97 -27.52
N LEU A 75 -3.80 6.43 -26.45
CA LEU A 75 -4.14 6.78 -25.05
C LEU A 75 -2.95 7.35 -24.27
N LYS A 76 -2.30 8.39 -24.82
CA LYS A 76 -1.24 9.14 -24.10
C LYS A 76 -1.82 10.01 -22.99
N LEU A 77 -2.28 9.36 -21.91
CA LEU A 77 -2.78 10.04 -20.71
C LEU A 77 -1.65 10.58 -19.82
N GLU A 78 -0.40 10.10 -19.98
CA GLU A 78 0.84 10.64 -19.40
C GLU A 78 2.06 10.17 -20.22
N ALA A 79 3.26 10.71 -19.97
CA ALA A 79 4.49 10.22 -20.59
C ALA A 79 4.69 8.72 -20.31
N GLU A 80 5.07 7.95 -21.34
CA GLU A 80 5.51 6.56 -21.19
C GLU A 80 6.69 6.55 -20.21
N LYS A 81 6.45 6.02 -19.02
CA LYS A 81 7.49 5.67 -18.05
C LYS A 81 7.51 4.16 -17.94
N ASP A 82 8.69 3.58 -17.90
CA ASP A 82 8.86 2.16 -17.58
C ASP A 82 8.58 1.94 -16.08
N ASP A 83 7.30 1.83 -15.75
CA ASP A 83 6.78 1.54 -14.41
C ASP A 83 6.51 0.04 -14.18
N GLY A 84 6.82 -0.81 -15.17
CA GLY A 84 6.62 -2.25 -15.11
C GLY A 84 5.14 -2.69 -15.20
N LEU A 85 4.20 -1.79 -15.48
CA LEU A 85 2.78 -2.12 -15.66
C LEU A 85 2.42 -2.44 -17.13
N ASN A 86 3.39 -2.90 -17.93
CA ASN A 86 3.23 -3.13 -19.37
C ASN A 86 2.10 -4.14 -19.71
N ASP A 87 1.79 -5.05 -18.80
CA ASP A 87 0.71 -6.04 -18.97
C ASP A 87 -0.68 -5.47 -18.65
N CYS A 88 -0.77 -4.24 -18.16
CA CYS A 88 -2.02 -3.56 -17.83
C CYS A 88 -2.50 -2.64 -18.96
N ALA A 89 -3.82 -2.52 -19.13
CA ALA A 89 -4.44 -1.55 -20.02
C ALA A 89 -4.03 -0.11 -19.64
N PRO A 90 -3.91 0.83 -20.62
CA PRO A 90 -3.52 2.21 -20.32
C PRO A 90 -4.35 2.91 -19.24
N SER A 91 -5.66 2.65 -19.19
CA SER A 91 -6.55 3.18 -18.15
C SER A 91 -6.24 2.63 -16.75
N VAL A 92 -5.88 1.34 -16.65
CA VAL A 92 -5.45 0.71 -15.38
C VAL A 92 -4.12 1.31 -14.93
N ARG A 93 -3.14 1.45 -15.85
CA ARG A 93 -1.85 2.11 -15.54
C ARG A 93 -2.06 3.55 -15.05
N TYR A 94 -2.97 4.29 -15.68
CA TYR A 94 -3.34 5.63 -15.25
C TYR A 94 -3.98 5.63 -13.87
N ALA A 95 -4.93 4.73 -13.62
CA ALA A 95 -5.62 4.62 -12.34
C ALA A 95 -4.67 4.29 -11.19
N VAL A 96 -3.77 3.30 -11.35
CA VAL A 96 -2.77 2.96 -10.32
C VAL A 96 -1.93 4.18 -9.94
N ARG A 97 -1.39 4.91 -10.94
CA ARG A 97 -0.60 6.13 -10.68
C ARG A 97 -1.42 7.21 -9.99
N ARG A 98 -2.68 7.40 -10.41
CA ARG A 98 -3.56 8.41 -9.82
C ARG A 98 -3.92 8.09 -8.37
N LEU A 99 -4.19 6.82 -8.07
CA LEU A 99 -4.48 6.32 -6.72
C LEU A 99 -3.26 6.48 -5.80
N VAL A 100 -2.06 6.08 -6.26
CA VAL A 100 -0.81 6.27 -5.50
C VAL A 100 -0.56 7.75 -5.20
N ARG A 101 -0.70 8.65 -6.17
CA ARG A 101 -0.58 10.10 -5.93
C ARG A 101 -1.68 10.64 -5.04
N GLY A 102 -2.90 10.11 -5.16
CA GLY A 102 -4.04 10.52 -4.35
C GLY A 102 -3.86 10.20 -2.85
N ALA A 103 -3.09 9.16 -2.52
CA ALA A 103 -2.78 8.79 -1.15
C ALA A 103 -2.04 9.89 -0.37
N SER A 104 -1.31 10.80 -1.03
CA SER A 104 -0.67 11.95 -0.39
C SER A 104 -1.56 13.20 -0.32
N SER A 105 -2.81 13.15 -0.77
CA SER A 105 -3.70 14.30 -0.75
C SER A 105 -3.92 14.82 0.69
N SER A 106 -3.94 16.15 0.85
CA SER A 106 -4.28 16.83 2.09
C SER A 106 -5.78 17.09 2.26
N ARG A 107 -6.60 16.72 1.27
CA ARG A 107 -8.07 16.83 1.35
C ARG A 107 -8.59 15.85 2.39
N GLU A 108 -9.67 16.24 3.07
CA GLU A 108 -10.35 15.41 4.05
C GLU A 108 -10.76 14.06 3.43
N CYS A 109 -10.54 12.97 4.17
CA CYS A 109 -10.85 11.58 3.77
C CYS A 109 -10.24 11.06 2.46
N ALA A 110 -9.50 11.88 1.71
CA ALA A 110 -8.94 11.50 0.42
C ALA A 110 -7.95 10.35 0.55
N ARG A 111 -7.04 10.39 1.53
CA ARG A 111 -6.04 9.34 1.73
C ARG A 111 -6.68 7.97 1.91
N GLN A 112 -7.75 7.92 2.71
CA GLN A 112 -8.51 6.70 2.98
C GLN A 112 -9.16 6.16 1.70
N GLY A 113 -9.84 7.01 0.93
CA GLY A 113 -10.51 6.54 -0.29
C GLY A 113 -9.55 6.16 -1.42
N PHE A 114 -8.46 6.91 -1.61
CA PHE A 114 -7.43 6.55 -2.58
C PHE A 114 -6.69 5.26 -2.19
N ALA A 115 -6.38 5.07 -0.90
CA ALA A 115 -5.78 3.83 -0.40
C ALA A 115 -6.74 2.64 -0.53
N LEU A 116 -8.02 2.82 -0.22
CA LEU A 116 -9.05 1.79 -0.43
C LEU A 116 -9.18 1.42 -1.91
N GLY A 117 -9.25 2.42 -2.79
CA GLY A 117 -9.27 2.22 -4.24
C GLY A 117 -8.05 1.43 -4.73
N LEU A 118 -6.85 1.78 -4.25
CA LEU A 118 -5.62 1.05 -4.57
C LEU A 118 -5.66 -0.39 -4.06
N THR A 119 -6.15 -0.60 -2.84
CA THR A 119 -6.29 -1.92 -2.20
C THR A 119 -7.14 -2.85 -3.08
N VAL A 120 -8.37 -2.41 -3.38
CA VAL A 120 -9.35 -3.22 -4.11
C VAL A 120 -8.90 -3.41 -5.58
N LEU A 121 -8.30 -2.40 -6.20
CA LEU A 121 -7.81 -2.52 -7.58
C LEU A 121 -6.66 -3.53 -7.71
N VAL A 122 -5.67 -3.48 -6.81
CA VAL A 122 -4.52 -4.39 -6.80
C VAL A 122 -4.93 -5.82 -6.49
N ASP A 123 -5.91 -6.00 -5.59
CA ASP A 123 -6.52 -7.31 -5.33
C ASP A 123 -7.27 -7.85 -6.56
N THR A 124 -8.10 -7.01 -7.20
CA THR A 124 -9.01 -7.43 -8.29
C THR A 124 -8.30 -7.72 -9.62
N ILE A 125 -7.15 -7.08 -9.89
CA ILE A 125 -6.45 -7.20 -11.18
C ILE A 125 -5.08 -7.90 -10.99
N PRO A 126 -4.99 -9.21 -11.29
CA PRO A 126 -3.76 -9.99 -11.15
C PRO A 126 -2.56 -9.43 -11.93
N SER A 127 -2.82 -8.85 -13.10
CA SER A 127 -1.84 -8.27 -14.02
C SER A 127 -1.08 -7.07 -13.42
N ILE A 128 -1.58 -6.46 -12.33
CA ILE A 128 -0.86 -5.45 -11.55
C ILE A 128 0.18 -6.16 -10.67
N LYS A 129 1.46 -5.98 -11.00
CA LYS A 129 2.58 -6.57 -10.25
C LYS A 129 2.89 -5.78 -8.98
N VAL A 130 3.06 -6.48 -7.86
CA VAL A 130 3.39 -5.85 -6.55
C VAL A 130 4.68 -5.04 -6.64
N GLY A 131 5.73 -5.59 -7.24
CA GLY A 131 7.01 -4.88 -7.42
C GLY A 131 6.88 -3.56 -8.20
N SER A 132 5.99 -3.50 -9.20
CA SER A 132 5.70 -2.26 -9.94
C SER A 132 5.02 -1.22 -9.07
N VAL A 133 4.07 -1.63 -8.22
CA VAL A 133 3.40 -0.71 -7.28
C VAL A 133 4.39 -0.20 -6.23
N LEU A 134 5.26 -1.05 -5.69
CA LEU A 134 6.33 -0.64 -4.77
C LEU A 134 7.25 0.41 -5.38
N LYS A 135 7.71 0.18 -6.61
CA LYS A 135 8.51 1.16 -7.38
C LYS A 135 7.75 2.48 -7.56
N LEU A 136 6.48 2.42 -7.96
CA LEU A 136 5.65 3.61 -8.14
C LEU A 136 5.44 4.41 -6.86
N ILE A 137 5.30 3.76 -5.70
CA ILE A 137 5.19 4.45 -4.41
C ILE A 137 6.46 5.27 -4.13
N VAL A 138 7.63 4.68 -4.38
CA VAL A 138 8.91 5.37 -4.21
C VAL A 138 9.02 6.56 -5.16
N ASP A 139 8.76 6.34 -6.45
CA ASP A 139 8.94 7.32 -7.52
C ASP A 139 7.94 8.49 -7.44
N LEU A 140 6.68 8.20 -7.13
CA LEU A 140 5.62 9.22 -7.15
C LEU A 140 5.50 10.00 -5.84
N LEU A 141 5.96 9.43 -4.74
CA LEU A 141 5.89 10.03 -3.40
C LEU A 141 7.29 10.33 -2.86
N GLU A 142 8.24 10.67 -3.73
CA GLU A 142 9.58 11.10 -3.34
C GLU A 142 9.55 12.33 -2.44
N VAL A 143 10.38 12.32 -1.39
CA VAL A 143 10.56 13.45 -0.49
C VAL A 143 11.90 14.09 -0.81
N SER A 144 11.90 15.31 -1.34
CA SER A 144 13.11 16.07 -1.63
C SER A 144 13.39 17.13 -0.55
N SER A 145 14.64 17.58 -0.46
CA SER A 145 15.08 18.60 0.50
C SER A 145 14.50 19.99 0.24
N SER A 146 13.98 20.25 -0.96
CA SER A 146 13.35 21.53 -1.33
C SER A 146 11.87 21.62 -0.95
N MET A 147 11.27 20.53 -0.46
CA MET A 147 9.86 20.49 -0.08
C MET A 147 9.59 21.21 1.24
N LYS A 148 8.40 21.79 1.36
CA LYS A 148 7.95 22.39 2.63
C LYS A 148 7.54 21.29 3.61
N GLY A 149 7.58 21.60 4.91
CA GLY A 149 7.28 20.61 5.96
C GLY A 149 5.91 19.94 5.84
N GLN A 150 4.90 20.66 5.33
CA GLN A 150 3.58 20.10 5.07
C GLN A 150 3.61 19.11 3.90
N ASP A 151 4.24 19.47 2.79
CA ASP A 151 4.38 18.59 1.61
C ASP A 151 5.17 17.32 1.97
N ILE A 152 6.24 17.46 2.78
CA ILE A 152 7.00 16.33 3.30
C ILE A 152 6.09 15.40 4.11
N ARG A 153 5.30 15.96 5.03
CA ARG A 153 4.36 15.19 5.87
C ARG A 153 3.33 14.47 5.01
N ASP A 154 2.78 15.14 4.01
CA ASP A 154 1.75 14.60 3.13
C ASP A 154 2.29 13.46 2.26
N CYS A 155 3.52 13.57 1.76
CA CYS A 155 4.20 12.48 1.05
C CYS A 155 4.52 11.28 1.97
N LEU A 156 4.98 11.52 3.19
CA LEU A 156 5.26 10.43 4.14
C LEU A 156 3.98 9.68 4.54
N LEU A 157 2.89 10.41 4.79
CA LEU A 157 1.58 9.80 5.03
C LEU A 157 1.07 9.08 3.79
N GLY A 158 1.24 9.64 2.59
CA GLY A 158 0.87 8.97 1.35
C GLY A 158 1.58 7.63 1.16
N ARG A 159 2.89 7.57 1.46
CA ARG A 159 3.64 6.31 1.44
C ARG A 159 3.05 5.28 2.41
N LEU A 160 2.76 5.71 3.63
CA LEU A 160 2.15 4.87 4.66
C LEU A 160 0.80 4.29 4.19
N PHE A 161 -0.08 5.13 3.65
CA PHE A 161 -1.38 4.69 3.11
C PHE A 161 -1.23 3.76 1.91
N ALA A 162 -0.29 4.02 1.00
CA ALA A 162 -0.08 3.17 -0.17
C ALA A 162 0.55 1.81 0.19
N TYR A 163 1.50 1.76 1.14
CA TYR A 163 1.99 0.48 1.67
C TYR A 163 0.91 -0.26 2.45
N GLY A 164 0.09 0.46 3.23
CA GLY A 164 -1.09 -0.11 3.87
C GLY A 164 -2.05 -0.75 2.88
N ALA A 165 -2.29 -0.11 1.73
CA ALA A 165 -3.11 -0.68 0.68
C ALA A 165 -2.56 -2.00 0.11
N LEU A 166 -1.23 -2.10 -0.06
CA LEU A 166 -0.59 -3.35 -0.48
C LEU A 166 -0.74 -4.47 0.55
N ALA A 167 -0.49 -4.19 1.84
CA ALA A 167 -0.72 -5.18 2.91
C ALA A 167 -2.19 -5.61 3.01
N LEU A 168 -3.12 -4.67 2.82
CA LEU A 168 -4.55 -4.94 2.87
C LEU A 168 -5.03 -5.76 1.66
N SER A 169 -4.43 -5.56 0.48
CA SER A 169 -4.81 -6.26 -0.76
C SER A 169 -4.55 -7.77 -0.74
N GLY A 170 -3.77 -8.29 0.22
CA GLY A 170 -3.44 -9.71 0.30
C GLY A 170 -2.39 -10.19 -0.71
N ARG A 171 -2.09 -9.43 -1.77
CA ARG A 171 -1.14 -9.81 -2.83
C ARG A 171 0.29 -10.07 -2.33
N LEU A 172 0.71 -9.43 -1.23
CA LEU A 172 2.01 -9.71 -0.59
C LEU A 172 2.07 -11.08 0.09
N ALA A 173 0.92 -11.66 0.48
CA ALA A 173 0.85 -13.01 1.06
C ALA A 173 0.82 -14.10 -0.02
N GLU A 174 0.46 -13.76 -1.25
CA GLU A 174 0.54 -14.66 -2.41
C GLU A 174 1.96 -14.72 -2.99
N ASP A 175 2.68 -13.60 -2.97
CA ASP A 175 4.05 -13.47 -3.48
C ASP A 175 5.01 -12.97 -2.39
N ASN A 176 5.70 -13.91 -1.78
CA ASN A 176 6.62 -13.64 -0.67
C ASN A 176 7.88 -12.87 -1.06
N LEU A 177 8.17 -12.71 -2.36
CA LEU A 177 9.42 -12.11 -2.85
C LEU A 177 9.69 -10.72 -2.26
N PHE A 178 8.64 -9.93 -2.07
CA PHE A 178 8.75 -8.53 -1.64
C PHE A 178 8.52 -8.32 -0.14
N ILE A 179 8.17 -9.36 0.64
CA ILE A 179 7.82 -9.21 2.07
C ILE A 179 8.97 -8.59 2.87
N LYS A 180 10.20 -9.06 2.62
CA LYS A 180 11.40 -8.58 3.31
C LYS A 180 11.66 -7.10 3.03
N GLU A 181 11.69 -6.72 1.74
CA GLU A 181 11.88 -5.33 1.31
C GLU A 181 10.76 -4.42 1.83
N PHE A 182 9.51 -4.87 1.72
CA PHE A 182 8.34 -4.17 2.24
C PHE A 182 8.45 -3.88 3.73
N THR A 183 8.89 -4.87 4.52
CA THR A 183 9.11 -4.73 5.96
C THR A 183 10.22 -3.72 6.26
N ASP A 184 11.37 -3.82 5.59
CA ASP A 184 12.48 -2.88 5.75
C ASP A 184 12.04 -1.43 5.45
N VAL A 185 11.25 -1.23 4.40
CA VAL A 185 10.76 0.10 4.01
C VAL A 185 9.77 0.65 5.03
N LEU A 186 8.87 -0.16 5.59
CA LEU A 186 7.95 0.28 6.65
C LEU A 186 8.67 0.62 7.95
N ILE A 187 9.65 -0.19 8.36
CA ILE A 187 10.48 0.12 9.54
C ILE A 187 11.28 1.42 9.32
N SER A 188 11.82 1.61 8.11
CA SER A 188 12.46 2.87 7.73
C SER A 188 11.53 4.07 7.83
N LEU A 189 10.25 3.89 7.47
CA LEU A 189 9.24 4.93 7.54
C LEU A 189 8.86 5.24 8.99
N ALA A 190 8.67 4.21 9.82
CA ALA A 190 8.40 4.31 11.25
C ALA A 190 9.49 5.12 11.98
N ALA A 191 10.76 4.89 11.61
CA ALA A 191 11.90 5.59 12.21
C ALA A 191 12.02 7.08 11.82
N LYS A 192 11.29 7.58 10.81
CA LYS A 192 11.42 8.97 10.36
C LYS A 192 10.76 9.99 11.28
N LYS A 193 9.55 9.68 11.79
CA LYS A 193 8.73 10.58 12.61
C LYS A 193 7.81 9.78 13.52
N ARG A 194 7.65 10.22 14.79
CA ARG A 194 6.79 9.55 15.80
C ARG A 194 5.36 9.27 15.31
N TYR A 195 4.74 10.17 14.55
CA TYR A 195 3.37 9.98 14.04
C TYR A 195 3.23 8.89 12.95
N LEU A 196 4.34 8.40 12.39
CA LEU A 196 4.35 7.31 11.41
C LEU A 196 4.56 5.94 12.06
N GLN A 197 4.97 5.92 13.32
CA GLN A 197 5.50 4.74 13.97
C GLN A 197 4.43 3.69 14.26
N GLU A 198 3.47 4.03 15.13
CA GLU A 198 2.30 3.19 15.44
C GLU A 198 1.57 2.70 14.17
N PRO A 199 1.20 3.54 13.19
CA PRO A 199 0.49 3.05 12.02
C PRO A 199 1.36 2.22 11.07
N ALA A 200 2.69 2.44 11.02
CA ALA A 200 3.57 1.55 10.26
C ALA A 200 3.64 0.17 10.90
N VAL A 201 3.73 0.10 12.23
CA VAL A 201 3.64 -1.17 12.97
C VAL A 201 2.29 -1.85 12.72
N ALA A 202 1.19 -1.10 12.74
CA ALA A 202 -0.14 -1.65 12.44
C ALA A 202 -0.20 -2.30 11.05
N ILE A 203 0.42 -1.70 10.02
CA ILE A 203 0.49 -2.27 8.67
C ILE A 203 1.33 -3.56 8.65
N ILE A 204 2.45 -3.60 9.36
CA ILE A 204 3.28 -4.82 9.47
C ILE A 204 2.47 -5.93 10.14
N LEU A 205 1.74 -5.61 11.22
CA LEU A 205 0.90 -6.57 11.94
C LEU A 205 -0.26 -7.10 11.10
N GLU A 206 -0.87 -6.26 10.27
CA GLU A 206 -1.88 -6.68 9.29
C GLU A 206 -1.30 -7.72 8.31
N LEU A 207 -0.09 -7.48 7.81
CA LEU A 207 0.60 -8.45 6.94
C LEU A 207 0.94 -9.75 7.71
N VAL A 208 1.50 -9.65 8.92
CA VAL A 208 1.82 -10.81 9.79
C VAL A 208 0.57 -11.66 10.06
N GLY A 209 -0.60 -11.02 10.24
CA GLY A 209 -1.88 -11.71 10.41
C GLY A 209 -2.23 -12.63 9.23
N LYS A 210 -1.97 -12.17 8.00
CA LYS A 210 -2.28 -12.89 6.75
C LYS A 210 -1.26 -13.95 6.35
N LEU A 211 -0.03 -13.86 6.86
CA LEU A 211 1.04 -14.78 6.50
C LEU A 211 0.98 -16.10 7.29
N PRO A 212 1.40 -17.22 6.68
CA PRO A 212 1.72 -18.44 7.42
C PRO A 212 2.96 -18.22 8.30
N THR A 213 3.10 -18.99 9.37
CA THR A 213 4.20 -18.85 10.35
C THR A 213 5.56 -18.94 9.69
N GLU A 214 5.74 -19.82 8.72
CA GLU A 214 6.99 -20.01 7.98
C GLU A 214 7.39 -18.75 7.20
N ALA A 215 6.43 -18.03 6.61
CA ALA A 215 6.71 -16.80 5.89
C ALA A 215 7.09 -15.66 6.84
N VAL A 216 6.50 -15.60 8.03
CA VAL A 216 6.88 -14.64 9.08
C VAL A 216 8.32 -14.89 9.51
N LEU A 217 8.69 -16.15 9.76
CA LEU A 217 10.05 -16.53 10.15
C LEU A 217 11.08 -16.22 9.04
N ASN A 218 10.81 -16.63 7.80
CA ASN A 218 11.80 -16.58 6.72
C ASN A 218 11.90 -15.22 6.01
N HIS A 219 10.91 -14.33 6.19
CA HIS A 219 10.87 -13.06 5.46
C HIS A 219 10.73 -11.84 6.37
N ILE A 220 9.76 -11.82 7.30
CA ILE A 220 9.56 -10.66 8.19
C ILE A 220 10.73 -10.54 9.17
N LEU A 221 11.05 -11.63 9.88
CA LEU A 221 12.13 -11.64 10.87
C LEU A 221 13.51 -11.53 10.23
N GLU A 222 13.66 -11.92 8.97
CA GLU A 222 14.91 -11.78 8.22
C GLU A 222 15.14 -10.37 7.65
N ALA A 223 14.26 -9.40 7.91
CA ALA A 223 14.43 -8.00 7.54
C ALA A 223 15.49 -7.31 8.43
N PRO A 224 16.65 -6.88 7.88
CA PRO A 224 17.75 -6.32 8.66
C PRO A 224 17.33 -5.10 9.50
N ARG A 225 16.50 -4.22 8.94
CA ARG A 225 16.09 -3.01 9.67
C ARG A 225 15.18 -3.33 10.83
N LEU A 226 14.41 -4.41 10.76
CA LEU A 226 13.57 -4.85 11.88
C LEU A 226 14.44 -5.25 13.08
N ARG A 227 15.52 -6.01 12.85
CA ARG A 227 16.47 -6.39 13.88
C ARG A 227 17.13 -5.17 14.53
N GLU A 228 17.67 -4.26 13.72
CA GLU A 228 18.26 -3.00 14.20
C GLU A 228 17.25 -2.18 15.01
N TRP A 229 15.99 -2.18 14.59
CA TRP A 229 14.92 -1.45 15.26
C TRP A 229 14.53 -2.06 16.62
N PHE A 230 14.60 -3.39 16.76
CA PHE A 230 14.44 -4.04 18.06
C PHE A 230 15.64 -3.78 18.98
N GLU A 231 16.86 -3.84 18.46
CA GLU A 231 18.07 -3.58 19.26
C GLU A 231 18.07 -2.14 19.82
N GLY A 232 17.81 -1.13 18.99
CA GLY A 232 17.76 0.27 19.43
C GLY A 232 16.46 0.66 20.15
N GLY A 233 15.39 -0.12 20.01
CA GLY A 233 14.07 0.18 20.56
C GLY A 233 14.00 0.12 22.08
N ILE A 234 14.82 -0.74 22.71
CA ILE A 234 14.86 -0.89 24.16
C ILE A 234 15.40 0.37 24.83
N ASP A 235 16.56 0.84 24.37
CA ASP A 235 17.20 2.04 24.90
C ASP A 235 16.32 3.29 24.69
N ALA A 236 15.59 3.31 23.58
CA ALA A 236 14.66 4.38 23.24
C ALA A 236 13.33 4.33 24.03
N GLY A 237 13.04 3.24 24.76
CA GLY A 237 11.75 3.05 25.43
C GLY A 237 10.58 2.98 24.45
N ASN A 238 10.75 2.30 23.32
CA ASN A 238 9.81 2.30 22.20
C ASN A 238 8.61 1.34 22.42
N PRO A 239 7.38 1.84 22.65
CA PRO A 239 6.22 0.99 22.89
C PRO A 239 5.73 0.24 21.65
N ASP A 240 5.92 0.81 20.46
CA ASP A 240 5.50 0.21 19.19
C ASP A 240 6.39 -0.98 18.80
N ALA A 241 7.69 -0.91 19.11
CA ALA A 241 8.61 -2.03 18.95
C ALA A 241 8.27 -3.18 19.91
N LEU A 242 7.95 -2.88 21.17
CA LEU A 242 7.49 -3.88 22.13
C LEU A 242 6.18 -4.55 21.65
N LEU A 243 5.21 -3.76 21.16
CA LEU A 243 3.97 -4.28 20.60
C LEU A 243 4.24 -5.22 19.42
N LEU A 244 5.08 -4.81 18.47
CA LEU A 244 5.43 -5.62 17.31
C LEU A 244 6.08 -6.94 17.72
N ALA A 245 7.04 -6.90 18.67
CA ALA A 245 7.70 -8.09 19.19
C ALA A 245 6.69 -9.07 19.81
N LEU A 246 5.83 -8.59 20.73
CA LEU A 246 4.82 -9.42 21.41
C LEU A 246 3.88 -10.10 20.43
N ARG A 247 3.39 -9.36 19.42
CA ARG A 247 2.44 -9.88 18.43
C ARG A 247 3.06 -10.86 17.45
N ILE A 248 4.31 -10.65 17.04
CA ILE A 248 5.02 -11.64 16.22
C ILE A 248 5.29 -12.90 17.05
N GLN A 249 5.73 -12.77 18.31
CA GLN A 249 5.95 -13.90 19.21
C GLN A 249 4.68 -14.73 19.40
N GLU A 250 3.54 -14.08 19.61
CA GLU A 250 2.22 -14.73 19.69
C GLU A 250 1.91 -15.52 18.41
N LYS A 251 2.15 -14.93 17.24
CA LYS A 251 1.91 -15.55 15.93
C LYS A 251 2.80 -16.78 15.68
N ILE A 252 4.10 -16.70 15.99
CA ILE A 252 5.03 -17.79 15.68
C ILE A 252 5.07 -18.87 16.76
N SER A 253 4.77 -18.54 18.02
CA SER A 253 4.81 -19.45 19.18
C SER A 253 6.13 -20.25 19.30
N ILE A 254 7.23 -19.70 18.81
CA ILE A 254 8.57 -20.28 18.82
C ILE A 254 9.51 -19.30 19.51
N ASP A 255 10.42 -19.81 20.34
CA ASP A 255 11.44 -18.99 20.99
C ASP A 255 12.42 -18.41 19.96
N SER A 256 12.64 -17.10 20.02
CA SER A 256 13.57 -16.41 19.13
C SER A 256 14.34 -15.33 19.86
N GLU A 257 15.66 -15.33 19.67
CA GLU A 257 16.56 -14.30 20.19
C GLU A 257 16.44 -12.98 19.42
N ILE A 258 15.71 -12.95 18.29
CA ILE A 258 15.60 -11.76 17.44
C ILE A 258 14.92 -10.57 18.13
N PHE A 259 14.07 -10.85 19.11
CA PHE A 259 13.39 -9.81 19.88
C PHE A 259 14.31 -9.16 20.91
N GLY A 260 15.56 -9.62 21.03
CA GLY A 260 16.55 -9.06 21.94
C GLY A 260 16.03 -9.00 23.37
N ASN A 261 16.25 -7.86 24.04
CA ASN A 261 15.80 -7.65 25.42
C ASN A 261 14.32 -7.27 25.53
N PHE A 262 13.55 -7.20 24.43
CA PHE A 262 12.10 -6.95 24.53
C PHE A 262 11.37 -8.14 25.12
N LEU A 263 11.72 -9.35 24.69
CA LEU A 263 11.08 -10.58 25.13
C LEU A 263 12.09 -11.50 25.80
N PRO A 264 11.73 -12.17 26.91
CA PRO A 264 12.58 -13.21 27.48
C PRO A 264 12.69 -14.38 26.50
N CYS A 265 13.84 -15.06 26.48
CA CYS A 265 14.04 -16.30 25.73
C CYS A 265 14.45 -17.42 26.71
N PRO A 266 13.69 -18.54 26.82
CA PRO A 266 12.40 -18.79 26.19
C PRO A 266 11.29 -17.86 26.70
N PHE A 267 10.32 -17.59 25.82
CA PHE A 267 9.22 -16.67 26.09
C PHE A 267 8.20 -17.30 27.02
N SER A 268 7.83 -16.56 28.07
CA SER A 268 6.64 -16.84 28.85
C SER A 268 6.14 -15.56 29.53
N PRO A 269 4.82 -15.43 29.73
CA PRO A 269 4.21 -14.33 30.47
C PRO A 269 4.89 -14.07 31.82
N SER A 270 5.13 -15.13 32.59
CA SER A 270 5.75 -15.03 33.91
C SER A 270 7.16 -14.45 33.87
N ARG A 271 7.96 -14.83 32.86
CA ARG A 271 9.33 -14.28 32.67
C ARG A 271 9.31 -12.84 32.19
N LEU A 272 8.32 -12.45 31.38
CA LEU A 272 8.19 -11.08 30.88
C LEU A 272 8.01 -10.08 32.03
N PHE A 273 7.27 -10.47 33.07
CA PHE A 273 6.99 -9.63 34.24
C PHE A 273 7.92 -9.89 35.45
N MET A 274 8.96 -10.72 35.31
CA MET A 274 9.97 -10.86 36.35
C MET A 274 10.68 -9.52 36.58
N PRO A 275 11.04 -9.13 37.83
CA PRO A 275 11.61 -7.81 38.13
C PRO A 275 12.81 -7.42 37.25
N GLY A 276 13.68 -8.38 36.94
CA GLY A 276 14.82 -8.16 36.05
C GLY A 276 14.40 -7.77 34.64
N HIS A 277 13.52 -8.55 34.00
CA HIS A 277 13.05 -8.28 32.64
C HIS A 277 12.08 -7.10 32.58
N LEU A 278 11.16 -6.98 33.54
CA LEU A 278 10.24 -5.85 33.61
C LEU A 278 11.01 -4.52 33.66
N SER A 279 12.14 -4.47 34.36
CA SER A 279 12.98 -3.28 34.43
C SER A 279 13.58 -2.87 33.08
N SER A 280 13.82 -3.80 32.14
CA SER A 280 14.31 -3.48 30.79
C SER A 280 13.22 -2.89 29.91
N ILE A 281 11.96 -3.33 30.06
CA ILE A 281 10.83 -2.87 29.22
C ILE A 281 9.97 -1.77 29.87
N ILE A 282 10.23 -1.41 31.13
CA ILE A 282 9.38 -0.48 31.89
C ILE A 282 9.24 0.89 31.22
N ASN A 283 10.29 1.37 30.56
CA ASN A 283 10.24 2.64 29.84
C ASN A 283 9.30 2.57 28.63
N CYS A 284 9.27 1.44 27.92
CA CYS A 284 8.31 1.20 26.83
C CYS A 284 6.87 1.23 27.37
N LEU A 285 6.61 0.54 28.49
CA LEU A 285 5.29 0.55 29.12
C LEU A 285 4.89 1.95 29.59
N LYS A 286 5.80 2.71 30.19
CA LYS A 286 5.55 4.11 30.58
C LYS A 286 5.22 4.97 29.36
N GLU A 287 6.02 4.92 28.30
CA GLU A 287 5.79 5.70 27.07
C GLU A 287 4.44 5.36 26.42
N SER A 288 3.98 4.11 26.53
CA SER A 288 2.67 3.68 26.02
C SER A 288 1.47 4.27 26.79
N THR A 289 1.69 4.96 27.93
CA THR A 289 0.64 5.69 28.64
C THR A 289 0.42 7.11 28.11
N PHE A 290 1.34 7.63 27.28
CA PHE A 290 1.27 8.99 26.73
C PHE A 290 0.51 9.05 25.38
N CYS A 291 -0.50 8.21 25.21
CA CYS A 291 -1.38 8.17 24.04
C CYS A 291 -2.69 8.91 24.35
N GLN A 292 -2.92 10.08 23.74
CA GLN A 292 -4.19 10.80 23.85
C GLN A 292 -5.30 10.07 23.07
N PRO A 293 -6.58 10.24 23.42
CA PRO A 293 -7.28 9.64 24.57
C PRO A 293 -7.50 8.11 24.44
N ARG A 294 -6.67 7.41 23.67
CA ARG A 294 -6.75 5.95 23.46
C ARG A 294 -5.67 5.23 24.24
N VAL A 295 -6.03 4.10 24.85
CA VAL A 295 -5.06 3.15 25.42
C VAL A 295 -4.23 2.58 24.27
N HIS A 296 -2.90 2.64 24.36
CA HIS A 296 -1.99 2.10 23.36
C HIS A 296 -2.23 0.60 23.10
N GLY A 297 -2.03 0.14 21.86
CA GLY A 297 -2.29 -1.25 21.46
C GLY A 297 -1.48 -2.32 22.20
N VAL A 298 -0.44 -1.92 22.95
CA VAL A 298 0.37 -2.82 23.79
C VAL A 298 -0.39 -3.34 25.02
N TRP A 299 -1.36 -2.59 25.54
CA TRP A 299 -2.05 -2.92 26.80
C TRP A 299 -3.05 -4.08 26.70
N PRO A 300 -3.89 -4.17 25.65
CA PRO A 300 -4.70 -5.38 25.44
C PRO A 300 -3.83 -6.63 25.37
N CYS A 301 -2.70 -6.55 24.66
CA CYS A 301 -1.76 -7.66 24.53
C CYS A 301 -1.09 -8.03 25.86
N SER A 302 -0.66 -7.06 26.68
CA SER A 302 0.02 -7.35 27.96
C SER A 302 -0.95 -7.73 29.09
N GLY A 303 -2.18 -7.23 29.05
CA GLY A 303 -3.22 -7.49 30.05
C GLY A 303 -3.71 -8.93 30.03
N GLU A 304 -3.82 -9.55 28.84
CA GLU A 304 -4.17 -10.97 28.70
C GLU A 304 -3.19 -11.90 29.42
N TYR A 305 -1.93 -11.47 29.54
CA TYR A 305 -0.84 -12.22 30.19
C TYR A 305 -0.65 -11.89 31.68
N SER A 306 -1.36 -10.89 32.22
CA SER A 306 -1.19 -10.42 33.61
C SER A 306 -2.16 -11.07 34.60
N PHE A 307 -3.15 -11.82 34.13
CA PHE A 307 -4.23 -12.40 34.94
C PHE A 307 -4.31 -13.95 34.93
N THR A 308 -3.27 -14.63 34.45
CA THR A 308 -3.12 -16.10 34.54
C THR A 308 -1.81 -16.45 35.21
#